data_AF-A0A3M1W0R4-F1
#
_entry.id   AF-A0A3M1W0R4-F1
#
_cell.length_a   1.000
_cell.length_b   1.000
_cell.length_c   1.000
_cell.angle_alpha   90.00
_cell.angle_beta   90.00
_cell.angle_gamma   90.00
#
_symmetry.space_group_name_H-M   'P 1'
#
loop_
_entity.id
_entity.type
_entity.pdbx_description
1 polymer ?
#
loop_
_entity_poly.entity_id
_entity_poly.type
_entity_poly.pdbx_seq_one_letter_code
_entity_poly.pdbx_strand_id
1 'polypeptide(L)'
;MSAPTSRPGGGISSAWLAAYRPMAAAAAAAVRCSAAWARFRGDRAAEEAAAQRLAEPGALERLPRGAVWLHAASVGEAGLLPPLLAALRGAGWNGPFLITTQTLTGRDRAASTGVPAVLAPLDAPGPLGRFIETLRPALHVIVETEIWPLRLLALERAGVPCALVSARLSARRFPRYRRLGGLMRTALRRLALISPASEEDRARLLALGAPVHRMAATGNLKWDAAAQPVPAAEAARLARELDLASGRRWIVLGSVHPGEAGPLARAVLGGPAGDSVGFLVAPRHPERFAAVARE
;
A
#
# COMPACT_ATOMS: atom_id res chain seq x y z
N MET A 1 -38.35 18.82 -18.63
CA MET A 1 -38.16 19.16 -17.19
C MET A 1 -36.68 19.11 -16.88
N SER A 2 -36.06 20.29 -16.83
CA SER A 2 -34.63 20.46 -16.61
C SER A 2 -34.31 20.37 -15.12
N ALA A 3 -33.51 19.39 -14.72
CA ALA A 3 -33.01 19.30 -13.35
C ALA A 3 -31.80 20.25 -13.19
N PRO A 4 -31.75 21.09 -12.16
CA PRO A 4 -30.62 21.96 -11.93
C PRO A 4 -29.47 21.14 -11.34
N THR A 5 -28.37 21.00 -12.09
CA THR A 5 -27.10 20.50 -11.58
C THR A 5 -26.46 21.57 -10.69
N SER A 6 -26.90 21.66 -9.44
CA SER A 6 -26.20 22.45 -8.43
C SER A 6 -24.89 21.73 -8.05
N ARG A 7 -23.77 22.14 -8.67
CA ARG A 7 -22.44 21.81 -8.16
C ARG A 7 -22.31 22.41 -6.76
N PRO A 8 -22.06 21.64 -5.69
CA PRO A 8 -21.66 22.24 -4.44
C PRO A 8 -20.23 22.74 -4.61
N GLY A 9 -20.10 24.03 -4.94
CA GLY A 9 -18.87 24.80 -4.82
C GLY A 9 -18.47 24.86 -3.34
N GLY A 10 -17.93 23.76 -2.83
CA GLY A 10 -17.19 23.75 -1.58
C GLY A 10 -15.89 24.49 -1.82
N GLY A 11 -15.91 25.80 -1.57
CA GLY A 11 -14.73 26.64 -1.57
C GLY A 11 -13.60 25.93 -0.84
N ILE A 12 -12.54 25.65 -1.58
CA ILE A 12 -11.29 25.13 -1.06
C ILE A 12 -10.90 26.00 0.12
N SER A 13 -10.39 25.42 1.21
CA SER A 13 -9.53 26.20 2.12
C SER A 13 -8.24 26.52 1.36
N SER A 14 -8.31 27.54 0.49
CA SER A 14 -7.30 27.91 -0.51
C SER A 14 -5.90 28.01 0.11
N ALA A 15 -5.81 28.44 1.36
CA ALA A 15 -4.58 28.53 2.14
C ALA A 15 -3.81 27.20 2.27
N TRP A 16 -4.48 26.07 2.58
CA TRP A 16 -3.78 24.80 2.79
C TRP A 16 -3.29 24.19 1.49
N LEU A 17 -4.05 24.29 0.40
CA LEU A 17 -3.57 23.87 -0.92
C LEU A 17 -2.50 24.81 -1.48
N ALA A 18 -2.59 26.11 -1.18
CA ALA A 18 -1.55 27.08 -1.52
C ALA A 18 -0.24 26.82 -0.78
N ALA A 19 -0.27 26.30 0.45
CA ALA A 19 0.92 25.87 1.18
C ALA A 19 1.44 24.49 0.74
N TYR A 20 0.54 23.55 0.44
CA TYR A 20 0.92 22.18 0.06
C TYR A 20 1.60 22.10 -1.30
N ARG A 21 1.15 22.91 -2.29
CA ARG A 21 1.69 22.89 -3.66
C ARG A 21 3.18 23.26 -3.74
N PRO A 22 3.67 24.36 -3.11
CA PRO A 22 5.09 24.67 -3.05
C PRO A 22 5.91 23.57 -2.39
N MET A 23 5.42 22.97 -1.29
CA MET A 23 6.10 21.85 -0.62
C MET A 23 6.23 20.64 -1.55
N ALA A 24 5.16 20.29 -2.26
CA ALA A 24 5.18 19.22 -3.26
C ALA A 24 6.11 19.52 -4.44
N ALA A 25 6.15 20.78 -4.90
CA ALA A 25 7.06 21.22 -5.96
C ALA A 25 8.52 21.16 -5.51
N ALA A 26 8.82 21.57 -4.28
CA ALA A 26 10.15 21.47 -3.68
C ALA A 26 10.60 20.01 -3.54
N ALA A 27 9.71 19.11 -3.11
CA ALA A 27 9.99 17.68 -3.09
C ALA A 27 10.31 17.13 -4.49
N ALA A 28 9.57 17.55 -5.53
CA ALA A 28 9.88 17.18 -6.91
C ALA A 28 11.22 17.75 -7.40
N ALA A 29 11.57 18.98 -7.02
CA ALA A 29 12.88 19.55 -7.32
C ALA A 29 14.01 18.78 -6.63
N ALA A 30 13.85 18.43 -5.35
CA ALA A 30 14.83 17.62 -4.61
C ALA A 30 15.04 16.25 -5.27
N VAL A 31 13.97 15.58 -5.70
CA VAL A 31 14.09 14.30 -6.43
C VAL A 31 14.78 14.48 -7.79
N ARG A 32 14.55 15.59 -8.51
CA ARG A 32 15.30 15.91 -9.74
C ARG A 32 16.80 16.09 -9.48
N CYS A 33 17.16 16.83 -8.43
CA CYS A 33 18.56 16.99 -8.03
C CYS A 33 19.18 15.63 -7.64
N SER A 34 18.45 14.81 -6.90
CA SER A 34 18.89 13.45 -6.56
C SER A 34 19.06 12.57 -7.80
N ALA A 35 18.21 12.71 -8.82
CA ALA A 35 18.35 12.00 -10.09
C ALA A 35 19.61 12.43 -10.84
N ALA A 36 19.87 13.74 -10.94
CA ALA A 36 21.07 14.27 -11.57
C ALA A 36 22.34 13.82 -10.86
N TRP A 37 22.32 13.80 -9.52
CA TRP A 37 23.42 13.29 -8.70
C TRP A 37 23.63 11.78 -8.87
N ALA A 38 22.55 10.99 -8.90
CA ALA A 38 22.62 9.56 -9.17
C ALA A 38 23.25 9.27 -10.53
N ARG A 39 22.81 9.99 -11.57
CA ARG A 39 23.38 9.91 -12.93
C ARG A 39 24.87 10.26 -12.96
N PHE A 40 25.25 11.34 -12.28
CA PHE A 40 26.66 11.74 -12.14
C PHE A 40 27.52 10.64 -11.48
N ARG A 41 26.99 9.95 -10.47
CA ARG A 41 27.67 8.83 -9.80
C ARG A 41 27.55 7.48 -10.52
N GLY A 42 26.86 7.40 -11.65
CA GLY A 42 26.59 6.13 -12.35
C GLY A 42 25.61 5.20 -11.61
N ASP A 43 24.87 5.70 -10.63
CA ASP A 43 23.89 4.95 -9.83
C ASP A 43 22.57 4.78 -10.59
N ARG A 44 22.56 3.78 -11.49
CA ARG A 44 21.42 3.49 -12.38
C ARG A 44 20.12 3.18 -11.63
N ALA A 45 20.22 2.47 -10.50
CA ALA A 45 19.04 2.09 -9.70
C ALA A 45 18.38 3.32 -9.07
N ALA A 46 19.16 4.24 -8.51
CA ALA A 46 18.64 5.49 -7.97
C ALA A 46 18.11 6.42 -9.07
N GLU A 47 18.76 6.48 -10.24
CA GLU A 47 18.27 7.23 -11.40
C GLU A 47 16.91 6.72 -11.88
N GLU A 48 16.76 5.40 -12.03
CA GLU A 48 15.49 4.78 -12.44
C GLU A 48 14.38 5.03 -11.42
N ALA A 49 14.69 4.87 -10.13
CA ALA A 49 13.73 5.14 -9.06
C ALA A 49 13.25 6.60 -9.09
N ALA A 50 14.17 7.56 -9.29
CA ALA A 50 13.82 8.96 -9.40
C ALA A 50 13.00 9.25 -10.66
N ALA A 51 13.33 8.64 -11.80
CA ALA A 51 12.58 8.77 -13.05
C ALA A 51 11.13 8.29 -12.92
N GLN A 52 10.90 7.15 -12.23
CA GLN A 52 9.55 6.65 -11.93
C GLN A 52 8.79 7.64 -11.03
N ARG A 53 9.41 8.13 -9.94
CA ARG A 53 8.77 9.09 -9.02
C ARG A 53 8.48 10.44 -9.67
N LEU A 54 9.30 10.88 -10.60
CA LEU A 54 9.09 12.09 -11.38
C LEU A 54 8.16 11.87 -12.58
N ALA A 55 7.77 10.63 -12.86
CA ALA A 55 6.99 10.26 -14.04
C ALA A 55 7.63 10.83 -15.32
N GLU A 56 8.94 10.61 -15.48
CA GLU A 56 9.66 11.00 -16.69
C GLU A 56 9.20 10.12 -17.88
N PRO A 57 9.11 10.66 -19.11
CA PRO A 57 8.50 9.97 -20.25
C PRO A 57 9.00 8.52 -20.45
N GLY A 58 10.32 8.29 -20.43
CA GLY A 58 10.90 6.95 -20.59
C GLY A 58 10.53 5.96 -19.49
N ALA A 59 10.22 6.45 -18.28
CA ALA A 59 9.72 5.62 -17.18
C ALA A 59 8.22 5.27 -17.34
N LEU A 60 7.49 5.98 -18.22
CA LEU A 60 6.06 5.80 -18.45
C LEU A 60 5.72 5.02 -19.72
N GLU A 61 6.66 4.88 -20.67
CA GLU A 61 6.43 4.28 -22.00
C GLU A 61 5.78 2.90 -21.97
N ARG A 62 6.06 2.11 -20.92
CA ARG A 62 5.55 0.74 -20.78
C ARG A 62 4.30 0.62 -19.89
N LEU A 63 3.73 1.75 -19.44
CA LEU A 63 2.55 1.70 -18.58
C LEU A 63 1.30 1.33 -19.39
N PRO A 64 0.49 0.39 -18.88
CA PRO A 64 -0.69 -0.06 -19.60
C PRO A 64 -1.82 0.96 -19.52
N ARG A 65 -2.22 1.53 -20.65
CA ARG A 65 -3.29 2.52 -20.71
C ARG A 65 -4.65 1.92 -20.30
N GLY A 66 -5.49 2.70 -19.61
CA GLY A 66 -6.82 2.24 -19.20
C GLY A 66 -6.81 1.31 -17.98
N ALA A 67 -5.69 1.19 -17.27
CA ALA A 67 -5.56 0.22 -16.20
C ALA A 67 -6.36 0.58 -14.94
N VAL A 68 -6.75 -0.44 -14.18
CA VAL A 68 -7.04 -0.27 -12.76
C VAL A 68 -5.71 -0.04 -12.04
N TRP A 69 -5.57 1.15 -11.47
CA TRP A 69 -4.39 1.58 -10.74
C TRP A 69 -4.52 1.24 -9.25
N LEU A 70 -3.85 0.19 -8.81
CA LEU A 70 -3.77 -0.23 -7.41
C LEU A 70 -2.56 0.44 -6.73
N HIS A 71 -2.73 0.97 -5.53
CA HIS A 71 -1.65 1.54 -4.73
C HIS A 71 -1.54 0.88 -3.36
N ALA A 72 -0.34 0.35 -3.10
CA ALA A 72 0.06 -0.28 -1.86
C ALA A 72 1.46 0.22 -1.49
N ALA A 73 1.59 1.10 -0.50
CA ALA A 73 2.85 1.82 -0.25
C ALA A 73 4.00 0.91 0.19
N SER A 74 3.68 -0.16 0.92
CA SER A 74 4.64 -1.01 1.61
C SER A 74 4.58 -2.47 1.14
N VAL A 75 5.59 -3.26 1.52
CA VAL A 75 5.62 -4.72 1.32
C VAL A 75 4.38 -5.40 1.93
N GLY A 76 3.98 -4.96 3.12
CA GLY A 76 2.82 -5.52 3.82
C GLY A 76 1.52 -5.25 3.06
N GLU A 77 1.33 -4.04 2.55
CA GLU A 77 0.16 -3.69 1.73
C GLU A 77 0.19 -4.37 0.37
N ALA A 78 1.36 -4.52 -0.25
CA ALA A 78 1.50 -5.23 -1.53
C ALA A 78 1.07 -6.70 -1.40
N GLY A 79 1.28 -7.31 -0.23
CA GLY A 79 0.78 -8.65 0.11
C GLY A 79 -0.75 -8.76 0.18
N LEU A 80 -1.49 -7.64 0.24
CA LEU A 80 -2.95 -7.61 0.28
C LEU A 80 -3.58 -7.53 -1.12
N LEU A 81 -2.78 -7.31 -2.17
CA LEU A 81 -3.27 -7.13 -3.53
C LEU A 81 -3.77 -8.40 -4.22
N PRO A 82 -3.21 -9.60 -4.02
CA PRO A 82 -3.68 -10.81 -4.71
C PRO A 82 -5.19 -11.08 -4.59
N PRO A 83 -5.82 -11.09 -3.41
CA PRO A 83 -7.27 -11.30 -3.31
C PRO A 83 -8.07 -10.17 -3.99
N LEU A 84 -7.60 -8.92 -3.91
CA LEU A 84 -8.25 -7.79 -4.56
C LEU A 84 -8.19 -7.89 -6.09
N LEU A 85 -7.04 -8.30 -6.65
CA LEU A 85 -6.87 -8.56 -8.07
C LEU A 85 -7.82 -9.67 -8.55
N ALA A 86 -7.89 -10.77 -7.81
CA ALA A 86 -8.79 -11.88 -8.11
C ALA A 86 -10.27 -11.45 -8.07
N ALA A 87 -10.66 -10.68 -7.05
CA ALA A 87 -12.02 -10.17 -6.91
C ALA A 87 -12.41 -9.22 -8.06
N LEU A 88 -11.51 -8.31 -8.46
CA LEU A 88 -11.76 -7.39 -9.58
C LEU A 88 -11.92 -8.14 -10.91
N ARG A 89 -11.06 -9.16 -11.16
CA ARG A 89 -11.22 -10.04 -12.33
C ARG A 89 -12.53 -10.81 -12.29
N GLY A 90 -12.88 -11.40 -11.13
CA GLY A 90 -14.14 -12.12 -10.92
C GLY A 90 -15.38 -11.24 -11.09
N ALA A 91 -15.27 -9.94 -10.80
CA ALA A 91 -16.30 -8.94 -11.06
C ALA A 91 -16.38 -8.49 -12.53
N GLY A 92 -15.64 -9.13 -13.44
CA GLY A 92 -15.71 -8.89 -14.88
C GLY A 92 -14.72 -7.85 -15.43
N TRP A 93 -13.77 -7.35 -14.62
CA TRP A 93 -12.72 -6.49 -15.14
C TRP A 93 -11.72 -7.30 -15.98
N ASN A 94 -11.75 -7.07 -17.29
CA ASN A 94 -10.85 -7.70 -18.26
C ASN A 94 -9.72 -6.78 -18.75
N GLY A 95 -9.66 -5.54 -18.27
CA GLY A 95 -8.63 -4.59 -18.65
C GLY A 95 -7.31 -4.79 -17.89
N PRO A 96 -6.28 -3.96 -18.17
CA PRO A 96 -5.00 -4.10 -17.52
C PRO A 96 -5.03 -3.64 -16.05
N PHE A 97 -4.01 -4.04 -15.31
CA PHE A 97 -3.73 -3.56 -13.95
C PHE A 97 -2.36 -2.88 -13.92
N LEU A 98 -2.20 -1.92 -13.02
CA LEU A 98 -0.91 -1.34 -12.66
C LEU A 98 -0.84 -1.21 -11.14
N ILE A 99 0.26 -1.65 -10.55
CA ILE A 99 0.53 -1.48 -9.12
C ILE A 99 1.54 -0.36 -8.93
N THR A 100 1.27 0.55 -7.99
CA THR A 100 2.29 1.49 -7.51
C THR A 100 2.59 1.33 -6.03
N THR A 101 3.85 1.52 -5.66
CA THR A 101 4.32 1.42 -4.28
C THR A 101 5.20 2.63 -3.92
N GLN A 102 5.45 2.87 -2.64
CA GLN A 102 6.36 3.95 -2.21
C GLN A 102 7.82 3.49 -2.13
N THR A 103 8.03 2.19 -1.96
CA THR A 103 9.32 1.56 -1.64
C THR A 103 9.73 0.57 -2.72
N LEU A 104 11.03 0.47 -2.99
CA LEU A 104 11.57 -0.51 -3.95
C LEU A 104 11.22 -1.95 -3.52
N THR A 105 11.39 -2.27 -2.24
CA THR A 105 11.02 -3.59 -1.70
C THR A 105 9.52 -3.88 -1.86
N GLY A 106 8.65 -2.88 -1.66
CA GLY A 106 7.22 -3.01 -1.94
C GLY A 106 6.93 -3.26 -3.41
N ARG A 107 7.63 -2.56 -4.32
CA ARG A 107 7.50 -2.75 -5.77
C ARG A 107 7.91 -4.17 -6.17
N ASP A 108 9.04 -4.65 -5.67
CA ASP A 108 9.56 -5.97 -6.01
C ASP A 108 8.64 -7.08 -5.46
N ARG A 109 8.07 -6.87 -4.26
CA ARG A 109 7.00 -7.75 -3.74
C ARG A 109 5.76 -7.71 -4.64
N ALA A 110 5.32 -6.54 -5.07
CA ALA A 110 4.16 -6.40 -5.96
C ALA A 110 4.38 -7.05 -7.34
N ALA A 111 5.60 -7.00 -7.88
CA ALA A 111 5.93 -7.62 -9.16
C ALA A 111 5.69 -9.14 -9.18
N SER A 112 5.82 -9.81 -8.02
CA SER A 112 5.51 -11.25 -7.89
C SER A 112 4.05 -11.62 -8.17
N THR A 113 3.14 -10.63 -8.27
CA THR A 113 1.73 -10.84 -8.66
C THR A 113 1.55 -11.05 -10.17
N GLY A 114 2.60 -10.86 -10.98
CA GLY A 114 2.50 -10.88 -12.44
C GLY A 114 1.88 -9.62 -13.05
N VAL A 115 1.60 -8.61 -12.22
CA VAL A 115 1.12 -7.29 -12.65
C VAL A 115 2.30 -6.30 -12.69
N PRO A 116 2.41 -5.43 -13.70
CA PRO A 116 3.42 -4.38 -13.72
C PRO A 116 3.40 -3.56 -12.43
N ALA A 117 4.58 -3.35 -11.83
CA ALA A 117 4.75 -2.62 -10.59
C ALA A 117 5.83 -1.54 -10.73
N VAL A 118 5.49 -0.30 -10.37
CA VAL A 118 6.41 0.86 -10.41
C VAL A 118 6.36 1.67 -9.12
N LEU A 119 7.35 2.50 -8.86
CA LEU A 119 7.22 3.50 -7.79
C LEU A 119 6.13 4.51 -8.13
N ALA A 120 5.33 4.88 -7.14
CA ALA A 120 4.27 5.86 -7.30
C ALA A 120 4.85 7.23 -7.70
N PRO A 121 4.17 7.96 -8.60
CA PRO A 121 4.56 9.34 -8.90
C PRO A 121 4.43 10.18 -7.62
N LEU A 122 5.33 11.17 -7.50
CA LEU A 122 5.24 12.17 -6.45
C LEU A 122 3.88 12.87 -6.48
N ASP A 123 3.39 13.21 -5.30
CA ASP A 123 2.15 13.98 -5.13
C ASP A 123 2.37 15.46 -5.49
N ALA A 124 2.77 15.72 -6.74
CA ALA A 124 3.11 17.03 -7.27
C ALA A 124 2.50 17.20 -8.67
N PRO A 125 2.06 18.41 -9.07
CA PRO A 125 1.27 18.61 -10.29
C PRO A 125 1.90 18.05 -11.56
N GLY A 126 3.21 18.24 -11.77
CA GLY A 126 3.91 17.79 -12.97
C GLY A 126 3.98 16.26 -13.11
N PRO A 127 4.66 15.55 -12.18
CA PRO A 127 4.74 14.10 -12.20
C PRO A 127 3.37 13.41 -12.22
N LEU A 128 2.45 13.88 -11.38
CA LEU A 128 1.13 13.30 -11.26
C LEU A 128 0.27 13.51 -12.51
N GLY A 129 0.33 14.71 -13.11
CA GLY A 129 -0.37 15.03 -14.36
C GLY A 129 0.07 14.11 -15.48
N ARG A 130 1.38 14.01 -15.73
CA ARG A 130 1.94 13.11 -16.74
C ARG A 130 1.55 11.66 -16.50
N PHE A 131 1.68 11.19 -15.25
CA PHE A 131 1.33 9.81 -14.91
C PHE A 131 -0.14 9.50 -15.22
N ILE A 132 -1.08 10.37 -14.83
CA ILE A 132 -2.51 10.18 -15.09
C ILE A 132 -2.83 10.29 -16.58
N GLU A 133 -2.20 11.22 -17.31
CA GLU A 133 -2.41 11.41 -18.74
C GLU A 133 -1.92 10.22 -19.58
N THR A 134 -0.77 9.65 -19.22
CA THR A 134 -0.22 8.45 -19.88
C THR A 134 -1.03 7.21 -19.51
N LEU A 135 -1.28 6.99 -18.21
CA LEU A 135 -1.97 5.80 -17.72
C LEU A 135 -3.45 5.78 -18.11
N ARG A 136 -4.12 6.95 -18.16
CA ARG A 136 -5.58 7.09 -18.27
C ARG A 136 -6.33 6.05 -17.43
N PRO A 137 -6.13 6.05 -16.10
CA PRO A 137 -6.62 4.97 -15.25
C PRO A 137 -8.16 4.87 -15.30
N ALA A 138 -8.68 3.65 -15.37
CA ALA A 138 -10.13 3.41 -15.30
C ALA A 138 -10.67 3.57 -13.87
N LEU A 139 -9.84 3.23 -12.88
CA LEU A 139 -10.11 3.30 -11.45
C LEU A 139 -8.79 3.43 -10.72
N HIS A 140 -8.76 4.23 -9.65
CA HIS A 140 -7.66 4.19 -8.68
C HIS A 140 -8.13 3.54 -7.36
N VAL A 141 -7.38 2.58 -6.84
CA VAL A 141 -7.65 1.94 -5.55
C VAL A 141 -6.45 2.13 -4.62
N ILE A 142 -6.67 2.78 -3.48
CA ILE A 142 -5.68 2.97 -2.42
C ILE A 142 -5.93 1.93 -1.33
N VAL A 143 -4.91 1.16 -0.98
CA VAL A 143 -4.97 0.19 0.11
C VAL A 143 -4.48 0.85 1.42
N GLU A 144 -5.22 0.65 2.49
CA GLU A 144 -4.94 1.19 3.83
C GLU A 144 -4.90 2.73 3.94
N THR A 145 -3.73 3.40 3.97
CA THR A 145 -3.66 4.81 4.46
C THR A 145 -2.71 5.77 3.75
N GLU A 146 -2.66 5.73 2.42
CA GLU A 146 -1.88 6.67 1.61
C GLU A 146 -2.76 7.74 0.95
N ILE A 147 -3.32 8.63 1.78
CA ILE A 147 -4.18 9.72 1.30
C ILE A 147 -3.34 10.93 0.89
N TRP A 148 -3.16 11.09 -0.42
CA TRP A 148 -2.39 12.16 -1.04
C TRP A 148 -3.31 13.22 -1.64
N PRO A 149 -3.37 14.45 -1.09
CA PRO A 149 -4.36 15.44 -1.49
C PRO A 149 -4.29 15.84 -2.96
N LEU A 150 -3.09 16.06 -3.53
CA LEU A 150 -2.99 16.47 -4.93
C LEU A 150 -3.36 15.33 -5.88
N ARG A 151 -3.08 14.08 -5.51
CA ARG A 151 -3.50 12.86 -6.21
C ARG A 151 -5.00 12.79 -6.34
N LEU A 152 -5.73 12.93 -5.24
CA LEU A 152 -7.19 12.89 -5.26
C LEU A 152 -7.79 14.07 -6.05
N LEU A 153 -7.18 15.25 -5.99
CA LEU A 153 -7.58 16.40 -6.80
C LEU A 153 -7.32 16.19 -8.30
N ALA A 154 -6.20 15.59 -8.68
CA ALA A 154 -5.86 15.33 -10.07
C ALA A 154 -6.75 14.23 -10.67
N LEU A 155 -7.04 13.17 -9.90
CA LEU A 155 -7.96 12.11 -10.31
C LEU A 155 -9.38 12.64 -10.54
N GLU A 156 -9.90 13.47 -9.63
CA GLU A 156 -11.20 14.13 -9.80
C GLU A 156 -11.23 14.98 -11.08
N ARG A 157 -10.19 15.78 -11.33
CA ARG A 157 -10.09 16.60 -12.57
C ARG A 157 -10.05 15.75 -13.84
N ALA A 158 -9.44 14.57 -13.77
CA ALA A 158 -9.37 13.63 -14.87
C ALA A 158 -10.64 12.75 -15.01
N GLY A 159 -11.64 12.92 -14.12
CA GLY A 159 -12.85 12.11 -14.13
C GLY A 159 -12.63 10.66 -13.69
N VAL A 160 -11.52 10.36 -13.01
CA VAL A 160 -11.17 9.00 -12.58
C VAL A 160 -11.71 8.73 -11.19
N PRO A 161 -12.57 7.70 -11.00
CA PRO A 161 -13.03 7.33 -9.68
C PRO A 161 -11.88 6.81 -8.81
N CYS A 162 -11.90 7.13 -7.52
CA CYS A 162 -10.91 6.65 -6.57
C CYS A 162 -11.57 5.99 -5.35
N ALA A 163 -11.14 4.77 -5.01
CA ALA A 163 -11.58 4.05 -3.83
C ALA A 163 -10.45 3.95 -2.80
N LEU A 164 -10.76 4.15 -1.52
CA LEU A 164 -9.88 3.83 -0.40
C LEU A 164 -10.41 2.57 0.27
N VAL A 165 -9.67 1.45 0.20
CA VAL A 165 -10.13 0.14 0.68
C VAL A 165 -9.33 -0.33 1.88
N SER A 166 -9.98 -1.06 2.78
CA SER A 166 -9.40 -1.52 4.05
C SER A 166 -8.68 -0.37 4.78
N ALA A 167 -9.32 0.80 4.83
CA ALA A 167 -8.73 2.04 5.31
C ALA A 167 -8.37 1.95 6.80
N ARG A 168 -7.10 2.23 7.14
CA ARG A 168 -6.56 2.07 8.52
C ARG A 168 -5.90 3.30 9.08
N LEU A 169 -6.63 4.09 9.86
CA LEU A 169 -6.08 5.29 10.47
C LEU A 169 -5.77 5.06 11.95
N SER A 170 -4.53 4.68 12.24
CA SER A 170 -4.10 4.44 13.63
C SER A 170 -4.19 5.69 14.51
N ALA A 171 -4.38 5.49 15.82
CA ALA A 171 -4.41 6.55 16.81
C ALA A 171 -3.15 7.45 16.78
N ARG A 172 -1.99 6.87 16.42
CA ARG A 172 -0.72 7.61 16.26
C ARG A 172 -0.72 8.55 15.05
N ARG A 173 -1.34 8.16 13.93
CA ARG A 173 -1.36 8.96 12.69
C ARG A 173 -2.49 9.99 12.70
N PHE A 174 -3.61 9.68 13.35
CA PHE A 174 -4.81 10.52 13.35
C PHE A 174 -4.58 12.00 13.71
N PRO A 175 -3.81 12.37 14.76
CA PRO A 175 -3.57 13.77 15.09
C PRO A 175 -2.89 14.56 13.98
N ARG A 176 -1.97 13.94 13.23
CA ARG A 176 -1.28 14.61 12.10
C ARG A 176 -2.25 14.90 10.96
N TYR A 177 -3.07 13.92 10.62
CA TYR A 177 -4.12 14.07 9.60
C TYR A 177 -5.15 15.13 10.01
N ARG A 178 -5.51 15.17 11.31
CA ARG A 178 -6.45 16.15 11.85
C ARG A 178 -5.91 17.58 11.75
N ARG A 179 -4.60 17.79 11.93
CA ARG A 179 -3.94 19.10 11.77
C ARG A 179 -4.02 19.63 10.33
N LEU A 180 -4.05 18.75 9.33
CA LEU A 180 -4.26 19.14 7.92
C LEU A 180 -5.69 19.63 7.65
N GLY A 181 -6.62 19.40 8.59
CA GLY A 181 -7.94 20.03 8.65
C GLY A 181 -8.70 20.03 7.33
N GLY A 182 -8.92 21.23 6.78
CA GLY A 182 -9.67 21.44 5.53
C GLY A 182 -9.07 20.73 4.32
N LEU A 183 -7.75 20.51 4.28
CA LEU A 183 -7.09 19.78 3.19
C LEU A 183 -7.53 18.32 3.15
N MET A 184 -7.55 17.66 4.31
CA MET A 184 -7.93 16.25 4.41
C MET A 184 -9.42 16.06 4.14
N ARG A 185 -10.27 16.96 4.66
CA ARG A 185 -11.70 16.99 4.32
C ARG A 185 -11.94 17.14 2.81
N THR A 186 -11.18 18.02 2.17
CA THR A 186 -11.23 18.26 0.72
C THR A 186 -10.82 16.99 -0.03
N ALA A 187 -9.72 16.35 0.37
CA ALA A 187 -9.22 15.13 -0.23
C ALA A 187 -10.23 13.97 -0.09
N LEU A 188 -10.72 13.70 1.12
CA LEU A 188 -11.64 12.60 1.42
C LEU A 188 -12.98 12.69 0.67
N ARG A 189 -13.50 13.89 0.44
CA ARG A 189 -14.76 14.10 -0.30
C ARG A 189 -14.70 13.70 -1.77
N ARG A 190 -13.49 13.49 -2.32
CA ARG A 190 -13.25 13.10 -3.72
C ARG A 190 -13.21 11.60 -3.93
N LEU A 191 -13.13 10.84 -2.84
CA LEU A 191 -13.20 9.39 -2.90
C LEU A 191 -14.60 8.98 -3.32
N ALA A 192 -14.66 8.14 -4.34
CA ALA A 192 -15.88 7.52 -4.82
C ALA A 192 -16.41 6.47 -3.81
N LEU A 193 -15.49 5.82 -3.09
CA LEU A 193 -15.76 4.81 -2.06
C LEU A 193 -14.70 4.89 -0.96
N ILE A 194 -15.12 4.72 0.29
CA ILE A 194 -14.25 4.57 1.44
C ILE A 194 -14.70 3.31 2.18
N SER A 195 -13.82 2.33 2.31
CA SER A 195 -14.07 1.15 3.13
C SER A 195 -13.15 1.13 4.34
N PRO A 196 -13.64 1.52 5.54
CA PRO A 196 -12.88 1.43 6.78
C PRO A 196 -12.63 -0.02 7.20
N ALA A 197 -11.44 -0.31 7.72
CA ALA A 197 -11.10 -1.65 8.20
C ALA A 197 -11.73 -2.01 9.56
N SER A 198 -12.14 -1.01 10.34
CA SER A 198 -12.83 -1.16 11.63
C SER A 198 -13.74 0.04 11.91
N GLU A 199 -14.58 -0.07 12.94
CA GLU A 199 -15.45 1.04 13.37
C GLU A 199 -14.64 2.20 13.96
N GLU A 200 -13.50 1.94 14.62
CA GLU A 200 -12.60 3.00 15.07
C GLU A 200 -11.96 3.75 13.90
N ASP A 201 -11.58 3.03 12.84
CA ASP A 201 -11.07 3.65 11.61
C ASP A 201 -12.16 4.48 10.93
N ARG A 202 -13.41 3.99 10.92
CA ARG A 202 -14.57 4.73 10.43
C ARG A 202 -14.77 6.03 11.20
N ALA A 203 -14.81 5.96 12.53
CA ALA A 203 -15.00 7.13 13.39
C ALA A 203 -13.91 8.19 13.16
N ARG A 204 -12.66 7.78 12.99
CA ARG A 204 -11.56 8.71 12.69
C ARG A 204 -11.67 9.33 11.30
N LEU A 205 -12.06 8.55 10.28
CA LEU A 205 -12.28 9.09 8.93
C LEU A 205 -13.43 10.10 8.91
N LEU A 206 -14.53 9.82 9.63
CA LEU A 206 -15.64 10.76 9.81
C LEU A 206 -15.16 12.05 10.50
N ALA A 207 -14.34 11.94 11.55
CA ALA A 207 -13.77 13.09 12.24
C ALA A 207 -12.84 13.93 11.34
N LEU A 208 -12.22 13.35 10.31
CA LEU A 208 -11.46 14.07 9.29
C LEU A 208 -12.34 14.70 8.20
N GLY A 209 -13.65 14.45 8.21
CA GLY A 209 -14.62 15.00 7.27
C GLY A 209 -14.87 14.11 6.04
N ALA A 210 -14.63 12.81 6.13
CA ALA A 210 -15.09 11.86 5.12
C ALA A 210 -16.63 11.83 5.07
N PRO A 211 -17.24 11.83 3.88
CA PRO A 211 -18.69 11.80 3.73
C PRO A 211 -19.27 10.41 4.08
N VAL A 212 -20.26 10.37 4.98
CA VAL A 212 -20.92 9.13 5.43
C VAL A 212 -21.46 8.30 4.26
N HIS A 213 -22.09 8.94 3.26
CA HIS A 213 -22.69 8.25 2.11
C HIS A 213 -21.68 7.61 1.15
N ARG A 214 -20.37 7.84 1.33
CA ARG A 214 -19.31 7.16 0.58
C ARG A 214 -18.69 6.00 1.37
N MET A 215 -19.12 5.79 2.61
CA MET A 215 -18.59 4.73 3.46
C MET A 215 -19.31 3.41 3.20
N ALA A 216 -18.54 2.35 3.00
CA ALA A 216 -19.03 0.98 2.91
C ALA A 216 -18.24 0.10 3.88
N ALA A 217 -18.91 -0.62 4.77
CA ALA A 217 -18.24 -1.57 5.65
C ALA A 217 -17.95 -2.87 4.88
N THR A 218 -16.74 -3.01 4.35
CA THR A 218 -16.34 -4.23 3.61
C THR A 218 -15.31 -5.09 4.35
N GLY A 219 -14.96 -4.73 5.59
CA GLY A 219 -14.00 -5.47 6.41
C GLY A 219 -12.53 -5.12 6.10
N ASN A 220 -11.63 -6.04 6.45
CA ASN A 220 -10.18 -5.82 6.44
C ASN A 220 -9.50 -6.85 5.54
N LEU A 221 -8.82 -6.36 4.50
CA LEU A 221 -8.15 -7.17 3.48
C LEU A 221 -7.10 -8.14 4.04
N LYS A 222 -6.60 -7.92 5.26
CA LYS A 222 -5.68 -8.85 5.91
C LYS A 222 -6.31 -10.22 6.17
N TRP A 223 -7.61 -10.26 6.42
CA TRP A 223 -8.33 -11.52 6.62
C TRP A 223 -8.46 -12.29 5.31
N ASP A 224 -8.78 -11.58 4.22
CA ASP A 224 -8.85 -12.18 2.89
C ASP A 224 -7.48 -12.69 2.42
N ALA A 225 -6.43 -11.93 2.70
CA ALA A 225 -5.05 -12.32 2.39
C ALA A 225 -4.60 -13.52 3.22
N ALA A 226 -4.97 -13.59 4.50
CA ALA A 226 -4.67 -14.73 5.36
C ALA A 226 -5.46 -16.00 4.97
N ALA A 227 -6.63 -15.84 4.36
CA ALA A 227 -7.44 -16.93 3.86
C ALA A 227 -6.98 -17.46 2.49
N GLN A 228 -6.04 -16.80 1.82
CA GLN A 228 -5.52 -17.30 0.54
C GLN A 228 -4.74 -18.60 0.75
N PRO A 229 -5.04 -19.66 -0.04
CA PRO A 229 -4.30 -20.91 0.06
C PRO A 229 -2.85 -20.68 -0.37
N VAL A 230 -1.92 -21.30 0.35
CA VAL A 230 -0.52 -21.39 -0.08
C VAL A 230 -0.49 -22.24 -1.37
N PRO A 231 0.21 -21.80 -2.43
CA PRO A 231 0.31 -22.59 -3.66
C PRO A 231 0.79 -24.01 -3.38
N ALA A 232 0.15 -25.02 -3.98
CA ALA A 232 0.41 -26.43 -3.67
C ALA A 232 1.91 -26.83 -3.78
N ALA A 233 2.61 -26.28 -4.77
CA ALA A 233 4.06 -26.51 -4.94
C ALA A 233 4.89 -25.92 -3.79
N GLU A 234 4.54 -24.72 -3.31
CA GLU A 234 5.20 -24.06 -2.18
C GLU A 234 4.87 -24.81 -0.88
N ALA A 235 3.60 -25.18 -0.68
CA ALA A 235 3.18 -25.97 0.47
C ALA A 235 3.90 -27.33 0.51
N ALA A 236 4.03 -28.01 -0.63
CA ALA A 236 4.76 -29.28 -0.72
C ALA A 236 6.27 -29.11 -0.52
N ARG A 237 6.86 -27.97 -0.94
CA ARG A 237 8.27 -27.66 -0.64
C ARG A 237 8.46 -27.45 0.86
N LEU A 238 7.68 -26.57 1.47
CA LEU A 238 7.75 -26.28 2.90
C LEU A 238 7.45 -27.51 3.75
N ALA A 239 6.48 -28.34 3.36
CA ALA A 239 6.16 -29.57 4.08
C ALA A 239 7.33 -30.57 4.10
N ARG A 240 8.14 -30.61 3.02
CA ARG A 240 9.37 -31.42 2.97
C ARG A 240 10.51 -30.80 3.76
N GLU A 241 10.74 -29.49 3.60
CA GLU A 241 11.79 -28.76 4.33
C GLU A 241 11.58 -28.80 5.85
N LEU A 242 10.32 -28.75 6.28
CA LEU A 242 9.93 -28.81 7.69
C LEU A 242 9.59 -30.23 8.16
N ASP A 243 9.76 -31.24 7.31
CA ASP A 243 9.46 -32.64 7.64
C ASP A 243 8.10 -32.82 8.35
N LEU A 244 7.05 -32.16 7.84
CA LEU A 244 5.72 -32.15 8.47
C LEU A 244 5.07 -33.55 8.47
N ALA A 245 5.55 -34.46 7.63
CA ALA A 245 5.07 -35.84 7.54
C ALA A 245 5.57 -36.73 8.69
N SER A 246 6.61 -36.33 9.42
CA SER A 246 7.19 -37.10 10.53
C SER A 246 6.29 -37.24 11.76
N GLY A 247 5.18 -36.50 11.82
CA GLY A 247 4.34 -36.40 13.01
C GLY A 247 4.92 -35.51 14.12
N ARG A 248 6.09 -34.88 13.88
CA ARG A 248 6.65 -33.85 14.76
C ARG A 248 5.67 -32.70 14.92
N ARG A 249 5.43 -32.28 16.17
CA ARG A 249 4.62 -31.09 16.46
C ARG A 249 5.45 -29.84 16.23
N TRP A 250 4.84 -28.80 15.67
CA TRP A 250 5.53 -27.54 15.40
C TRP A 250 4.92 -26.40 16.20
N ILE A 251 5.76 -25.59 16.83
CA ILE A 251 5.38 -24.32 17.45
C ILE A 251 5.96 -23.18 16.63
N VAL A 252 5.10 -22.27 16.18
CA VAL A 252 5.51 -21.07 15.44
C VAL A 252 5.57 -19.89 16.39
N LEU A 253 6.75 -19.32 16.57
CA LEU A 253 6.98 -18.09 17.32
C LEU A 253 7.12 -16.94 16.31
N GLY A 254 6.04 -16.19 16.11
CA GLY A 254 5.98 -15.07 15.16
C GLY A 254 6.29 -13.72 15.80
N SER A 255 7.06 -12.88 15.10
CA SER A 255 7.43 -11.51 15.52
C SER A 255 8.20 -11.43 16.85
N VAL A 256 9.08 -12.39 17.08
CA VAL A 256 9.84 -12.51 18.33
C VAL A 256 10.86 -11.38 18.48
N HIS A 257 10.82 -10.70 19.62
CA HIS A 257 11.77 -9.65 20.04
C HIS A 257 13.02 -10.23 20.71
N PRO A 258 14.10 -9.44 20.84
CA PRO A 258 15.31 -9.88 21.55
C PRO A 258 15.01 -10.36 22.98
N GLY A 259 15.53 -11.55 23.32
CA GLY A 259 15.36 -12.16 24.64
C GLY A 259 14.08 -12.98 24.82
N GLU A 260 13.16 -12.99 23.85
CA GLU A 260 11.92 -13.77 23.96
C GLU A 260 12.08 -15.23 23.50
N ALA A 261 12.92 -15.50 22.50
CA ALA A 261 13.04 -16.82 21.87
C ALA A 261 13.51 -17.91 22.85
N GLY A 262 14.66 -17.70 23.50
CA GLY A 262 15.28 -18.69 24.38
C GLY A 262 14.40 -19.09 25.58
N PRO A 263 13.82 -18.14 26.36
CA PRO A 263 12.92 -18.50 27.45
C PRO A 263 11.69 -19.30 26.99
N LEU A 264 11.09 -18.93 25.85
CA LEU A 264 9.94 -19.65 25.29
C LEU A 264 10.31 -21.07 24.85
N ALA A 265 11.44 -21.21 24.14
CA ALA A 265 11.93 -22.51 23.71
C ALA A 265 12.26 -23.40 24.92
N ARG A 266 12.98 -22.88 25.93
CA ARG A 266 13.31 -23.62 27.16
C ARG A 266 12.09 -24.07 27.94
N ALA A 267 11.06 -23.21 28.04
CA ALA A 267 9.83 -23.56 28.77
C ALA A 267 9.11 -24.76 28.14
N VAL A 268 9.15 -24.88 26.82
CA VAL A 268 8.52 -25.99 26.10
C VAL A 268 9.43 -27.21 26.02
N LEU A 269 10.72 -27.02 25.73
CA LEU A 269 11.72 -28.11 25.65
C LEU A 269 11.96 -28.79 26.99
N GLY A 270 11.85 -28.05 28.10
CA GLY A 270 11.94 -28.61 29.45
C GLY A 270 10.71 -29.39 29.91
N GLY A 271 9.65 -29.45 29.09
CA GLY A 271 8.44 -30.21 29.37
C GLY A 271 8.49 -31.65 28.80
N PRO A 272 7.50 -32.50 29.16
CA PRO A 272 7.46 -33.90 28.73
C PRO A 272 7.36 -34.11 27.20
N ALA A 273 7.14 -33.04 26.43
CA ALA A 273 6.99 -33.07 24.98
C ALA A 273 8.25 -32.59 24.22
N GLY A 274 9.33 -32.22 24.92
CA GLY A 274 10.49 -31.51 24.35
C GLY A 274 11.07 -32.16 23.09
N ASP A 275 11.24 -33.48 23.09
CA ASP A 275 11.84 -34.22 21.97
C ASP A 275 10.92 -34.38 20.75
N SER A 276 9.62 -34.09 20.92
CA SER A 276 8.58 -34.24 19.88
C SER A 276 8.18 -32.91 19.22
N VAL A 277 8.78 -31.80 19.63
CA VAL A 277 8.41 -30.45 19.22
C VAL A 277 9.55 -29.75 18.47
N GLY A 278 9.27 -29.28 17.26
CA GLY A 278 10.12 -28.34 16.52
C GLY A 278 9.65 -26.89 16.69
N PHE A 279 10.57 -25.94 16.56
CA PHE A 279 10.26 -24.50 16.60
C PHE A 279 10.50 -23.85 15.24
N LEU A 280 9.55 -23.04 14.82
CA LEU A 280 9.73 -22.08 13.73
C LEU A 280 9.73 -20.69 14.32
N VAL A 281 10.88 -20.03 14.30
CA VAL A 281 11.04 -18.70 14.89
C VAL A 281 11.16 -17.67 13.77
N ALA A 282 10.26 -16.70 13.76
CA ALA A 282 10.28 -15.55 12.85
C ALA A 282 10.56 -14.27 13.65
N PRO A 283 11.84 -13.85 13.76
CA PRO A 283 12.22 -12.63 14.47
C PRO A 283 11.50 -11.39 13.91
N ARG A 284 11.19 -10.43 14.80
CA ARG A 284 10.59 -9.14 14.41
C ARG A 284 11.43 -8.35 13.41
N HIS A 285 12.74 -8.57 13.45
CA HIS A 285 13.81 -7.87 12.76
C HIS A 285 14.61 -8.86 11.90
N PRO A 286 14.55 -8.80 10.55
CA PRO A 286 15.19 -9.76 9.66
C PRO A 286 16.71 -9.93 9.88
N GLU A 287 17.40 -8.86 10.26
CA GLU A 287 18.82 -8.85 10.57
C GLU A 287 19.21 -9.78 11.73
N ARG A 288 18.23 -10.23 12.54
CA ARG A 288 18.46 -11.12 13.68
C ARG A 288 18.30 -12.60 13.37
N PHE A 289 17.98 -12.99 12.13
CA PHE A 289 17.75 -14.40 11.78
C PHE A 289 18.92 -15.30 12.18
N ALA A 290 20.16 -14.90 11.87
CA ALA A 290 21.35 -15.67 12.24
C ALA A 290 21.62 -15.70 13.75
N ALA A 291 21.25 -14.64 14.48
CA ALA A 291 21.45 -14.57 15.93
C ALA A 291 20.46 -15.48 16.66
N VAL A 292 19.19 -15.46 16.25
CA VAL A 292 18.14 -16.29 16.84
C VAL A 292 18.31 -17.76 16.46
N ALA A 293 18.83 -18.08 15.27
CA ALA A 293 19.13 -19.46 14.90
C ALA A 293 20.25 -20.12 15.73
N ARG A 294 21.08 -19.32 16.43
CA ARG A 294 22.13 -19.80 17.33
C ARG A 294 21.70 -19.88 18.79
N GLU A 295 20.57 -19.26 19.14
CA GLU A 295 19.99 -19.21 20.50
C GLU A 295 19.15 -20.46 20.77
#